data_AF-E3NHP8-F1
#
_entry.id   AF-E3NHP8-F1
#
_cell.length_a   1.000
_cell.length_b   1.000
_cell.length_c   1.000
_cell.angle_alpha   90.00
_cell.angle_beta   90.00
_cell.angle_gamma   90.00
#
_symmetry.space_group_name_H-M   'P 1'
#
loop_
_entity.id
_entity.type
_entity.pdbx_description
1 polymer ?
#
loop_
_entity_poly.entity_id
_entity_poly.type
_entity_poly.pdbx_seq_one_letter_code
_entity_poly.pdbx_strand_id
1 'polypeptide(L)'
;MIVDLVQSIGQGEWAQVRQLLLKHWLIQVPQVCPSGELLFSPIVSAFLLDVRNTKSDFGGMNEIARVDPSKIGKSCGHVFKNEEETYTCLDCATDETCVMCLPCFEVSIHKSHKYEMRSSSGSGCCDCGDVEAWLEGYACANHKKKDEEETFTLAPELKKRSEQLIEIILHFALSMLTHNDDLKLPDFFEKLEIESSTDNQQCLTVLYKDETHSYESVSELLR
;
A
#
# COMPACT_ATOMS: atom_id res chain seq x y z
N MET A 1 -11.42 33.79 -12.88
CA MET A 1 -10.46 32.77 -12.41
C MET A 1 -9.49 32.35 -13.51
N ILE A 2 -9.91 31.65 -14.56
CA ILE A 2 -8.96 31.22 -15.62
C ILE A 2 -8.26 32.43 -16.26
N VAL A 3 -9.01 33.50 -16.57
CA VAL A 3 -8.44 34.74 -17.13
C VAL A 3 -7.44 35.40 -16.17
N ASP A 4 -7.81 35.57 -14.90
CA ASP A 4 -6.95 36.19 -13.87
C ASP A 4 -5.70 35.34 -13.57
N LEU A 5 -5.84 34.01 -13.63
CA LEU A 5 -4.78 33.03 -13.46
C LEU A 5 -3.78 33.12 -14.62
N VAL A 6 -4.27 33.09 -15.86
CA VAL A 6 -3.45 33.21 -17.08
C VAL A 6 -2.74 34.56 -17.11
N GLN A 7 -3.40 35.64 -16.71
CA GLN A 7 -2.80 36.97 -16.60
C GLN A 7 -1.70 37.01 -15.54
N SER A 8 -1.93 36.47 -14.34
CA SER A 8 -0.94 36.43 -13.26
C SER A 8 0.25 35.53 -13.60
N ILE A 9 0.03 34.43 -14.35
CA ILE A 9 1.10 33.58 -14.90
C ILE A 9 1.92 34.36 -15.93
N GLY A 10 1.27 35.07 -16.85
CA GLY A 10 1.94 35.89 -17.87
C GLY A 10 2.77 37.04 -17.29
N GLN A 11 2.48 37.46 -16.07
CA GLN A 11 3.20 38.51 -15.33
C GLN A 11 4.24 37.96 -14.33
N GLY A 12 4.35 36.63 -14.18
CA GLY A 12 5.29 35.99 -13.26
C GLY A 12 4.92 36.17 -11.78
N GLU A 13 3.67 36.51 -11.47
CA GLU A 13 3.20 36.79 -10.11
C GLU A 13 2.86 35.49 -9.36
N TRP A 14 3.85 34.62 -9.14
CA TRP A 14 3.64 33.26 -8.61
C TRP A 14 2.93 33.20 -7.24
N ALA A 15 3.12 34.20 -6.37
CA ALA A 15 2.40 34.30 -5.11
C ALA A 15 0.89 34.51 -5.33
N GLN A 16 0.53 35.32 -6.32
CA GLN A 16 -0.85 35.59 -6.72
C GLN A 16 -1.46 34.40 -7.45
N VAL A 17 -0.71 33.74 -8.34
CA VAL A 17 -1.09 32.46 -8.96
C VAL A 17 -1.43 31.41 -7.91
N ARG A 18 -0.57 31.23 -6.90
CA ARG A 18 -0.80 30.31 -5.78
C ARG A 18 -2.06 30.66 -5.00
N GLN A 19 -2.27 31.94 -4.68
CA GLN A 19 -3.48 32.37 -3.97
C GLN A 19 -4.76 32.17 -4.79
N LEU A 20 -4.72 32.44 -6.10
CA LEU A 20 -5.85 32.24 -7.00
C LEU A 20 -6.22 30.76 -7.13
N LEU A 21 -5.21 29.88 -7.28
CA LEU A 21 -5.40 28.42 -7.30
C LEU A 21 -5.95 27.91 -5.97
N LEU A 22 -5.37 28.32 -4.84
CA LEU A 22 -5.85 27.92 -3.51
C LEU A 22 -7.27 28.40 -3.25
N LYS A 23 -7.59 29.66 -3.58
CA LYS A 23 -8.93 30.22 -3.43
C LYS A 23 -9.93 29.49 -4.31
N HIS A 24 -9.57 29.19 -5.56
CA HIS A 24 -10.43 28.41 -6.44
C HIS A 24 -10.62 26.99 -5.94
N TRP A 25 -9.54 26.31 -5.54
CA TRP A 25 -9.57 24.98 -4.95
C TRP A 25 -10.51 24.96 -3.74
N LEU A 26 -10.31 25.84 -2.76
CA LEU A 26 -11.09 25.90 -1.53
C LEU A 26 -12.57 26.26 -1.73
N ILE A 27 -12.94 26.88 -2.85
CA ILE A 27 -14.33 27.29 -3.11
C ILE A 27 -15.03 26.33 -4.07
N GLN A 28 -14.36 25.92 -5.14
CA GLN A 28 -14.96 25.08 -6.18
C GLN A 28 -14.89 23.60 -5.85
N VAL A 29 -13.81 23.12 -5.21
CA VAL A 29 -13.73 21.70 -4.81
C VAL A 29 -14.87 21.32 -3.86
N PRO A 30 -15.23 22.11 -2.84
CA PRO A 30 -16.41 21.80 -2.01
C PRO A 30 -17.76 21.95 -2.73
N GLN A 31 -17.84 22.80 -3.76
CA GLN A 31 -19.09 23.00 -4.53
C GLN A 31 -19.34 21.89 -5.55
N VAL A 32 -18.28 21.37 -6.17
CA VAL A 32 -18.32 20.23 -7.09
C VAL A 32 -18.27 18.90 -6.33
N CYS A 33 -17.68 18.91 -5.13
CA CYS A 33 -17.53 17.75 -4.27
C CYS A 33 -17.77 18.11 -2.80
N PRO A 34 -19.04 18.13 -2.34
CA PRO A 34 -19.41 18.48 -0.97
C PRO A 34 -18.77 17.58 0.11
N SER A 35 -18.26 16.40 -0.29
CA SER A 35 -17.70 15.38 0.61
C SER A 35 -16.24 15.00 0.29
N GLY A 36 -15.55 15.63 -0.67
CA GLY A 36 -14.17 15.26 -1.08
C GLY A 36 -14.01 13.93 -1.83
N GLU A 37 -15.06 13.10 -1.85
CA GLU A 37 -15.16 11.74 -2.39
C GLU A 37 -14.86 11.56 -3.90
N LEU A 38 -15.20 12.54 -4.75
CA LEU A 38 -15.08 12.40 -6.21
C LEU A 38 -13.65 12.64 -6.74
N LEU A 39 -12.80 13.32 -5.97
CA LEU A 39 -11.38 13.50 -6.34
C LEU A 39 -10.56 12.22 -6.15
N PHE A 40 -11.00 11.36 -5.22
CA PHE A 40 -10.30 10.11 -4.94
C PHE A 40 -10.57 9.04 -5.99
N SER A 41 -11.76 9.00 -6.59
CA SER A 41 -12.10 7.95 -7.57
C SER A 41 -11.07 7.86 -8.72
N PRO A 42 -10.67 8.94 -9.42
CA PRO A 42 -9.61 8.84 -10.45
C PRO A 42 -8.26 8.36 -9.91
N ILE A 43 -7.88 8.76 -8.68
CA ILE A 43 -6.61 8.37 -8.05
C ILE A 43 -6.65 6.89 -7.64
N VAL A 44 -7.74 6.44 -7.03
CA VAL A 44 -7.95 5.04 -6.65
C VAL A 44 -8.04 4.19 -7.91
N SER A 45 -8.78 4.60 -8.94
CA SER A 45 -8.87 3.88 -10.22
C SER A 45 -7.52 3.79 -10.93
N ALA A 46 -6.72 4.85 -10.92
CA ALA A 46 -5.35 4.82 -11.41
C ALA A 46 -4.46 3.88 -10.57
N PHE A 47 -4.60 3.91 -9.24
CA PHE A 47 -3.86 3.06 -8.33
C PHE A 47 -4.21 1.57 -8.47
N LEU A 48 -5.50 1.27 -8.67
CA LEU A 48 -6.02 -0.09 -8.88
C LEU A 48 -5.81 -0.59 -10.32
N LEU A 49 -5.39 0.30 -11.24
CA LEU A 49 -5.41 0.05 -12.69
C LEU A 49 -6.79 -0.42 -13.19
N ASP A 50 -7.86 0.01 -12.51
CA ASP A 50 -9.24 -0.34 -12.85
C ASP A 50 -10.03 0.93 -13.18
N VAL A 51 -10.10 1.22 -14.48
CA VAL A 51 -10.84 2.36 -15.03
C VAL A 51 -12.35 2.29 -14.79
N ARG A 52 -12.87 1.14 -14.35
CA ARG A 52 -14.29 0.95 -14.01
C ARG A 52 -14.58 1.17 -12.54
N ASN A 53 -13.56 1.38 -11.70
CA ASN A 53 -13.79 1.69 -10.31
C ASN A 53 -14.44 3.07 -10.17
N THR A 54 -15.68 3.08 -9.70
CA THR A 54 -16.47 4.29 -9.44
C THR A 54 -16.61 4.55 -7.95
N LYS A 55 -16.00 3.73 -7.09
CA LYS A 55 -16.06 3.90 -5.64
C LYS A 55 -15.23 5.11 -5.23
N SER A 56 -15.82 5.93 -4.35
CA SER A 56 -15.18 7.06 -3.69
C SER A 56 -14.46 6.69 -2.39
N ASP A 57 -14.43 5.39 -2.05
CA ASP A 57 -13.80 4.88 -0.84
C ASP A 57 -12.40 4.30 -1.08
N PHE A 58 -11.62 4.15 -0.01
CA PHE A 58 -10.29 3.54 -0.03
C PHE A 58 -10.33 2.01 0.01
N GLY A 59 -11.50 1.38 -0.13
CA GLY A 59 -11.69 -0.07 0.04
C GLY A 59 -10.75 -0.88 -0.84
N GLY A 60 -10.66 -0.56 -2.13
CA GLY A 60 -9.74 -1.25 -3.04
C GLY A 60 -8.26 -1.06 -2.68
N MET A 61 -7.85 0.13 -2.23
CA MET A 61 -6.47 0.36 -1.81
C MET A 61 -6.13 -0.40 -0.53
N ASN A 62 -7.09 -0.44 0.40
CA ASN A 62 -7.00 -1.19 1.64
C ASN A 62 -6.91 -2.70 1.36
N GLU A 63 -7.70 -3.23 0.42
CA GLU A 63 -7.62 -4.62 -0.04
C GLU A 63 -6.24 -4.97 -0.61
N ILE A 64 -5.70 -4.13 -1.51
CA ILE A 64 -4.35 -4.32 -2.07
C ILE A 64 -3.29 -4.28 -0.96
N ALA A 65 -3.42 -3.35 -0.02
CA ALA A 65 -2.51 -3.23 1.12
C ALA A 65 -2.75 -4.30 2.20
N ARG A 66 -3.81 -5.11 2.08
CA ARG A 66 -4.30 -6.05 3.11
C ARG A 66 -4.55 -5.38 4.46
N VAL A 67 -4.97 -4.12 4.41
CA VAL A 67 -5.30 -3.30 5.57
C VAL A 67 -6.80 -3.28 5.79
N ASP A 68 -7.24 -3.38 7.05
CA ASP A 68 -8.64 -3.27 7.46
C ASP A 68 -8.76 -2.26 8.61
N PRO A 69 -9.14 -1.00 8.30
CA PRO A 69 -9.26 0.04 9.31
C PRO A 69 -10.26 -0.28 10.44
N SER A 70 -11.21 -1.19 10.23
CA SER A 70 -12.22 -1.54 11.25
C SER A 70 -11.66 -2.37 12.42
N LYS A 71 -10.46 -2.93 12.24
CA LYS A 71 -9.77 -3.78 13.21
C LYS A 71 -8.78 -3.02 14.11
N ILE A 72 -8.55 -1.74 13.82
CA ILE A 72 -7.58 -0.90 14.54
C ILE A 72 -7.84 -0.94 16.04
N GLY A 73 -6.76 -1.17 16.80
CA GLY A 73 -6.75 -1.15 18.25
C GLY A 73 -7.38 -2.34 18.98
N LYS A 74 -7.80 -3.38 18.24
CA LYS A 74 -8.28 -4.66 18.79
C LYS A 74 -7.20 -5.73 18.64
N SER A 75 -7.19 -6.72 19.52
CA SER A 75 -6.40 -7.94 19.29
C SER A 75 -7.04 -8.79 18.19
N CYS A 76 -6.22 -9.58 17.49
CA CYS A 76 -6.68 -10.42 16.39
C CYS A 76 -7.51 -11.61 16.92
N GLY A 77 -6.91 -12.47 17.76
CA GLY A 77 -7.58 -13.61 18.38
C GLY A 77 -8.10 -14.66 17.39
N HIS A 78 -7.65 -14.65 16.13
CA HIS A 78 -8.03 -15.64 15.12
C HIS A 78 -7.66 -17.05 15.61
N VAL A 79 -8.65 -17.92 15.72
CA VAL A 79 -8.47 -19.31 16.17
C VAL A 79 -8.04 -20.16 14.98
N PHE A 80 -6.91 -20.84 15.12
CA PHE A 80 -6.33 -21.62 14.02
C PHE A 80 -7.14 -22.87 13.71
N LYS A 81 -7.25 -23.19 12.43
CA LYS A 81 -7.80 -24.44 11.92
C LYS A 81 -6.69 -25.50 11.81
N ASN A 82 -7.11 -26.76 11.73
CA ASN A 82 -6.16 -27.84 11.50
C ASN A 82 -5.44 -27.62 10.16
N GLU A 83 -4.12 -27.83 10.17
CA GLU A 83 -3.21 -27.60 9.04
C GLU A 83 -3.09 -26.13 8.60
N GLU A 84 -3.64 -25.17 9.35
CA GLU A 84 -3.47 -23.75 9.06
C GLU A 84 -2.05 -23.28 9.40
N GLU A 85 -1.44 -22.50 8.52
CA GLU A 85 -0.10 -21.95 8.72
C GLU A 85 -0.06 -20.90 9.83
N THR A 86 0.92 -21.04 10.72
CA THR A 86 1.24 -20.09 11.79
C THR A 86 2.67 -19.60 11.63
N TYR A 87 2.90 -18.36 12.09
CA TYR A 87 4.16 -17.65 11.89
C TYR A 87 4.71 -17.19 13.23
N THR A 88 5.93 -17.62 13.57
CA THR A 88 6.63 -17.25 14.81
C THR A 88 7.87 -16.44 14.46
N CYS A 89 8.00 -15.20 14.94
CA CYS A 89 9.22 -14.42 14.74
C CYS A 89 10.28 -14.83 15.76
N LEU A 90 11.41 -15.35 15.28
CA LEU A 90 12.51 -15.82 16.13
C LEU A 90 13.30 -14.69 16.78
N ASP A 91 13.19 -13.48 16.23
CA ASP A 91 13.87 -12.29 16.76
C ASP A 91 13.02 -11.54 17.81
N CYS A 92 11.69 -11.67 17.76
CA CYS A 92 10.77 -10.82 18.54
C CYS A 92 9.82 -11.57 19.47
N ALA A 93 9.58 -12.87 19.28
CA ALA A 93 8.70 -13.64 20.16
C ALA A 93 9.28 -13.70 21.58
N THR A 94 8.43 -13.59 22.60
CA THR A 94 8.86 -13.76 24.00
C THR A 94 9.09 -15.23 24.36
N ASP A 95 8.37 -16.15 23.71
CA ASP A 95 8.61 -17.59 23.76
C ASP A 95 8.15 -18.33 22.47
N GLU A 96 8.38 -19.65 22.39
CA GLU A 96 8.08 -20.47 21.21
C GLU A 96 6.58 -20.72 20.96
N THR A 97 5.71 -20.24 21.85
CA THR A 97 4.25 -20.36 21.73
C THR A 97 3.62 -19.15 21.05
N CYS A 98 4.35 -18.03 20.92
CA CYS A 98 3.87 -16.81 20.28
C CYS A 98 3.71 -16.98 18.76
N VAL A 99 2.49 -16.82 18.25
CA VAL A 99 2.15 -17.13 16.86
C VAL A 99 1.26 -16.05 16.24
N MET A 100 1.54 -15.71 14.98
CA MET A 100 0.67 -14.88 14.14
C MET A 100 0.00 -15.71 13.05
N CYS A 101 -1.23 -15.35 12.70
CA CYS A 101 -1.86 -15.81 11.45
C CYS A 101 -1.26 -15.07 10.25
N LEU A 102 -1.34 -15.69 9.06
CA LEU A 102 -0.82 -15.12 7.82
C LEU A 102 -1.27 -13.66 7.58
N PRO A 103 -2.57 -13.30 7.70
CA PRO A 103 -3.00 -11.91 7.49
C PRO A 103 -2.35 -10.89 8.43
N CYS A 104 -2.04 -11.29 9.68
CA CYS A 104 -1.36 -10.40 10.62
C CYS A 104 0.14 -10.31 10.30
N PHE A 105 0.76 -11.45 10.04
CA PHE A 105 2.17 -11.54 9.72
C PHE A 105 2.55 -10.67 8.52
N GLU A 106 1.75 -10.71 7.44
CA GLU A 106 2.05 -10.01 6.19
C GLU A 106 2.09 -8.48 6.28
N VAL A 107 1.34 -7.91 7.23
CA VAL A 107 1.27 -6.46 7.48
C VAL A 107 1.90 -6.09 8.83
N SER A 108 2.77 -6.95 9.34
CA SER A 108 3.61 -6.72 10.51
C SER A 108 5.06 -6.46 10.11
N ILE A 109 5.87 -5.97 11.06
CA ILE A 109 7.32 -5.82 10.85
C ILE A 109 8.02 -7.18 10.70
N HIS A 110 7.43 -8.23 11.26
CA HIS A 110 8.03 -9.56 11.41
C HIS A 110 8.29 -10.27 10.08
N LYS A 111 7.62 -9.86 9.00
CA LYS A 111 7.89 -10.33 7.63
C LYS A 111 9.33 -10.05 7.18
N SER A 112 9.97 -9.05 7.78
CA SER A 112 11.36 -8.67 7.48
C SER A 112 12.39 -9.25 8.46
N HIS A 113 11.94 -9.98 9.47
CA HIS A 113 12.78 -10.62 10.49
C HIS A 113 13.00 -12.10 10.18
N LYS A 114 13.77 -12.81 11.02
CA LYS A 114 13.81 -14.26 10.98
C LYS A 114 12.53 -14.81 11.60
N TYR A 115 11.90 -15.74 10.89
CA TYR A 115 10.67 -16.37 11.35
C TYR A 115 10.65 -17.85 10.99
N GLU A 116 9.84 -18.60 11.72
CA GLU A 116 9.49 -19.99 11.46
C GLU A 116 8.02 -20.07 11.06
N MET A 117 7.72 -20.97 10.13
CA MET A 117 6.37 -21.33 9.72
C MET A 117 6.06 -22.74 10.21
N ARG A 118 4.92 -22.94 10.86
CA ARG A 118 4.44 -24.26 11.29
C ARG A 118 3.00 -24.47 10.85
N SER A 119 2.60 -25.73 10.69
CA SER A 119 1.19 -26.09 10.56
C SER A 119 0.57 -26.24 11.95
N SER A 120 -0.55 -25.57 12.20
CA SER A 120 -1.32 -25.72 13.42
C SER A 120 -2.04 -27.06 13.47
N SER A 121 -2.14 -27.66 14.65
CA SER A 121 -3.02 -28.81 14.93
C SER A 121 -4.50 -28.42 15.09
N GLY A 122 -4.87 -27.17 14.75
CA GLY A 122 -6.23 -26.64 14.94
C GLY A 122 -6.53 -26.17 16.36
N SER A 123 -5.49 -25.81 17.10
CA SER A 123 -5.58 -25.25 18.45
C SER A 123 -4.71 -24.01 18.58
N GLY A 124 -5.07 -23.11 19.51
CA GLY A 124 -4.39 -21.83 19.71
C GLY A 124 -5.04 -20.69 18.91
N CYS A 125 -4.61 -19.46 19.19
CA CYS A 125 -5.08 -18.27 18.50
C CYS A 125 -3.93 -17.32 18.17
N CYS A 126 -4.17 -16.40 17.24
CA CYS A 126 -3.21 -15.38 16.85
C CYS A 126 -2.98 -14.36 17.97
N ASP A 127 -1.71 -14.18 18.35
CA ASP A 127 -1.26 -13.27 19.41
C ASP A 127 -1.03 -11.83 18.94
N CYS A 128 -1.43 -11.50 17.71
CA CYS A 128 -1.33 -10.13 17.21
C CYS A 128 -2.23 -9.20 18.04
N GLY A 129 -1.62 -8.18 18.65
CA GLY A 129 -2.26 -7.24 19.56
C GLY A 129 -2.06 -7.57 21.03
N ASP A 130 -1.44 -8.69 21.37
CA ASP A 130 -0.99 -9.00 22.72
C ASP A 130 0.41 -8.42 22.96
N VAL A 131 0.53 -7.50 23.93
CA VAL A 131 1.78 -6.80 24.27
C VAL A 131 2.79 -7.74 24.92
N GLU A 132 2.33 -8.79 25.59
CA GLU A 132 3.21 -9.72 26.34
C GLU A 132 3.81 -10.81 25.44
N ALA A 133 3.27 -11.02 24.24
CA ALA A 133 3.73 -12.04 23.29
C ALA A 133 4.95 -11.60 22.45
N TRP A 134 5.23 -10.30 22.36
CA TRP A 134 6.26 -9.78 21.46
C TRP A 134 7.11 -8.69 22.10
N LEU A 135 8.43 -8.83 22.04
CA LEU A 135 9.39 -7.82 22.50
C LEU A 135 9.29 -6.52 21.68
N GLU A 136 9.05 -6.65 20.38
CA GLU A 136 8.81 -5.54 19.45
C GLU A 136 7.67 -5.89 18.50
N GLY A 137 6.97 -4.90 17.96
CA GLY A 137 5.94 -5.15 16.94
C GLY A 137 4.75 -5.99 17.42
N TYR A 138 4.29 -5.75 18.65
CA TYR A 138 3.20 -6.51 19.29
C TYR A 138 1.89 -6.54 18.50
N ALA A 139 1.68 -5.61 17.58
CA ALA A 139 0.52 -5.56 16.71
C ALA A 139 0.91 -5.23 15.27
N CYS A 140 0.22 -5.85 14.31
CA CYS A 140 0.33 -5.51 12.90
C CYS A 140 -0.37 -4.17 12.59
N ALA A 141 -0.23 -3.67 11.36
CA ALA A 141 -0.84 -2.41 10.92
C ALA A 141 -2.36 -2.35 11.13
N ASN A 142 -3.05 -3.49 11.14
CA ASN A 142 -4.50 -3.58 11.35
C ASN A 142 -4.91 -3.58 12.82
N HIS A 143 -4.04 -3.97 13.74
CA HIS A 143 -4.39 -4.19 15.14
C HIS A 143 -3.65 -3.23 16.09
N LYS A 144 -2.66 -2.48 15.60
CA LYS A 144 -1.96 -1.46 16.37
C LYS A 144 -2.93 -0.33 16.74
N LYS A 145 -2.93 0.10 18.01
CA LYS A 145 -3.64 1.32 18.42
C LYS A 145 -2.92 2.52 17.82
N LYS A 146 -3.66 3.43 17.19
CA LYS A 146 -3.15 4.75 16.83
C LYS A 146 -3.24 5.62 18.07
N ASP A 147 -2.12 6.22 18.48
CA ASP A 147 -2.16 7.28 19.48
C ASP A 147 -2.97 8.46 18.90
N GLU A 148 -3.71 9.19 19.75
CA GLU A 148 -4.66 10.24 19.33
C GLU A 148 -4.01 11.38 18.51
N GLU A 149 -2.67 11.45 18.49
CA GLU A 149 -1.88 12.41 17.70
C GLU A 149 -1.46 11.90 16.30
N GLU A 150 -1.64 10.62 15.97
CA GLU A 150 -1.29 10.11 14.64
C GLU A 150 -2.36 10.47 13.60
N THR A 151 -2.22 11.68 13.06
CA THR A 151 -2.88 12.12 11.82
C THR A 151 -2.72 11.05 10.73
N PHE A 152 -3.84 10.47 10.30
CA PHE A 152 -4.02 9.58 9.14
C PHE A 152 -2.73 9.11 8.43
N THR A 153 -2.04 8.12 9.01
CA THR A 153 -0.87 7.48 8.40
C THR A 153 -1.32 6.48 7.33
N LEU A 154 -1.10 6.81 6.06
CA LEU A 154 -1.14 5.84 4.95
C LEU A 154 -0.07 4.78 5.18
N ALA A 155 -0.37 3.51 4.86
CA ALA A 155 0.63 2.44 4.92
C ALA A 155 1.88 2.85 4.10
N PRO A 156 3.11 2.52 4.54
CA PRO A 156 4.34 3.01 3.89
C PRO A 156 4.39 2.75 2.39
N GLU A 157 3.92 1.58 1.95
CA GLU A 157 3.82 1.22 0.53
C GLU A 157 2.80 2.07 -0.24
N LEU A 158 1.67 2.40 0.39
CA LEU A 158 0.66 3.29 -0.20
C LEU A 158 1.21 4.71 -0.31
N LYS A 159 1.89 5.20 0.72
CA LYS A 159 2.52 6.53 0.71
C LYS A 159 3.50 6.66 -0.46
N LYS A 160 4.43 5.71 -0.58
CA LYS A 160 5.44 5.71 -1.66
C LYS A 160 4.79 5.68 -3.05
N ARG A 161 3.80 4.81 -3.25
CA ARG A 161 3.08 4.73 -4.53
C ARG A 161 2.25 5.99 -4.82
N SER A 162 1.63 6.59 -3.81
CA SER A 162 0.91 7.87 -3.96
C SER A 162 1.85 9.01 -4.32
N GLU A 163 3.03 9.10 -3.68
CA GLU A 163 4.07 10.08 -4.02
C GLU A 163 4.49 9.94 -5.49
N GLN A 164 4.79 8.72 -5.94
CA GLN A 164 5.16 8.43 -7.33
C GLN A 164 4.04 8.78 -8.32
N LEU A 165 2.79 8.44 -8.01
CA LEU A 165 1.65 8.76 -8.88
C LEU A 165 1.44 10.27 -9.00
N ILE A 166 1.52 11.00 -7.89
CA ILE A 166 1.40 12.47 -7.88
C ILE A 166 2.53 13.09 -8.71
N GLU A 167 3.75 12.61 -8.55
CA GLU A 167 4.91 13.06 -9.33
C GLU A 167 4.67 12.86 -10.83
N ILE A 168 4.22 11.68 -11.26
CA ILE A 168 3.88 11.40 -12.67
C ILE A 168 2.79 12.35 -13.18
N ILE A 169 1.72 12.57 -12.42
CA ILE A 169 0.62 13.46 -12.82
C ILE A 169 1.11 14.91 -12.98
N LEU A 170 1.93 15.40 -12.05
CA LEU A 170 2.48 16.75 -12.10
C LEU A 170 3.45 16.91 -13.29
N HIS A 171 4.32 15.94 -13.52
CA HIS A 171 5.19 15.93 -14.69
C HIS A 171 4.41 15.88 -16.00
N PHE A 172 3.33 15.08 -16.05
CA PHE A 172 2.42 15.04 -17.19
C PHE A 172 1.81 16.42 -17.45
N ALA A 173 1.21 17.01 -16.42
CA ALA A 173 0.53 18.29 -16.54
C ALA A 173 1.49 19.41 -16.96
N LEU A 174 2.68 19.46 -16.35
CA LEU A 174 3.70 20.45 -16.71
C LEU A 174 4.20 20.24 -18.15
N SER A 175 4.46 19.01 -18.55
CA SER A 175 4.93 18.69 -19.91
C SER A 175 3.89 19.09 -20.96
N MET A 176 2.60 18.82 -20.70
CA MET A 176 1.51 19.25 -21.59
C MET A 176 1.35 20.77 -21.63
N LEU A 177 1.43 21.45 -20.48
CA LEU A 177 1.27 22.92 -20.40
C LEU A 177 2.43 23.69 -21.05
N THR A 178 3.61 23.07 -21.14
CA THR A 178 4.82 23.67 -21.72
C THR A 178 5.14 23.14 -23.11
N HIS A 179 4.31 22.24 -23.64
CA HIS A 179 4.49 21.72 -24.99
C HIS A 179 4.07 22.78 -26.02
N ASN A 180 4.90 22.97 -27.04
CA ASN A 180 4.68 23.98 -28.07
C ASN A 180 3.93 23.44 -29.30
N ASP A 181 3.61 22.15 -29.34
CA ASP A 181 2.97 21.48 -30.48
C ASP A 181 1.63 20.86 -30.04
N ASP A 182 0.52 21.45 -30.49
CA ASP A 182 -0.82 20.98 -30.12
C ASP A 182 -1.20 19.62 -30.74
N LEU A 183 -0.40 19.13 -31.70
CA LEU A 183 -0.69 17.92 -32.47
C LEU A 183 0.21 16.73 -32.11
N LYS A 184 1.22 16.94 -31.26
CA LYS A 184 2.15 15.91 -30.80
C LYS A 184 2.16 15.84 -29.28
N LEU A 185 2.48 14.67 -28.75
CA LEU A 185 2.74 14.53 -27.33
C LEU A 185 4.20 14.91 -27.04
N PRO A 186 4.50 15.48 -25.85
CA PRO A 186 5.88 15.69 -25.42
C PRO A 186 6.73 14.42 -25.57
N ASP A 187 7.98 14.57 -26.02
CA ASP A 187 8.96 13.48 -26.23
C ASP A 187 9.12 12.56 -25.00
N PHE A 188 8.79 13.05 -23.80
CA PHE A 188 8.71 12.25 -22.57
C PHE A 188 7.78 11.04 -22.71
N PHE A 189 6.62 11.19 -23.36
CA PHE A 189 5.67 10.09 -23.55
C PHE A 189 6.11 9.07 -24.58
N GLU A 190 6.91 9.48 -25.57
CA GLU A 190 7.53 8.55 -26.52
C GLU A 190 8.68 7.75 -25.88
N LYS A 191 9.29 8.30 -24.83
CA LYS A 191 10.38 7.67 -24.06
C LYS A 191 9.92 6.87 -22.84
N LEU A 192 8.63 6.92 -22.49
CA LEU A 192 8.04 5.92 -21.61
C LEU A 192 8.02 4.60 -22.39
N GLU A 193 9.15 3.90 -22.37
CA GLU A 193 9.15 2.47 -22.67
C GLU A 193 8.19 1.85 -21.67
N ILE A 194 6.97 1.53 -22.14
CA ILE A 194 6.14 0.55 -21.48
C ILE A 194 7.00 -0.71 -21.56
N GLU A 195 7.66 -1.06 -20.47
CA GLU A 195 8.20 -2.40 -20.29
C GLU A 195 7.01 -3.35 -20.42
N SER A 196 6.71 -3.76 -21.66
CA SER A 196 5.92 -4.94 -21.91
C SER A 196 6.60 -6.02 -21.10
N SER A 197 5.89 -6.56 -20.12
CA SER A 197 6.36 -7.60 -19.21
C SER A 197 6.62 -8.88 -20.02
N THR A 198 7.69 -8.88 -20.80
CA THR A 198 8.37 -10.09 -21.22
C THR A 198 9.22 -10.54 -20.04
N ASP A 199 8.61 -11.40 -19.23
CA ASP A 199 9.24 -12.58 -18.65
C ASP A 199 10.50 -12.34 -17.79
N ASN A 200 10.26 -11.96 -16.53
CA ASN A 200 11.07 -12.37 -15.38
C ASN A 200 10.28 -12.06 -14.11
N GLN A 201 9.13 -12.73 -13.94
CA GLN A 201 8.62 -12.90 -12.58
C GLN A 201 9.71 -13.69 -11.84
N GLN A 202 10.41 -13.04 -10.91
CA GLN A 202 11.24 -13.75 -9.93
C GLN A 202 10.31 -14.63 -9.11
N CYS A 203 10.10 -15.85 -9.56
CA CYS A 203 9.42 -16.89 -8.83
C CYS A 203 10.36 -17.35 -7.73
N LEU A 204 9.99 -17.13 -6.47
CA LEU A 204 10.70 -17.71 -5.33
C LEU A 204 10.13 -19.12 -5.10
N THR A 205 10.89 -20.15 -5.46
CA THR A 205 10.55 -21.53 -5.13
C THR A 205 10.95 -21.80 -3.67
N VAL A 206 9.95 -21.91 -2.80
CA VAL A 206 10.16 -22.33 -1.40
C VAL A 206 10.01 -23.84 -1.34
N LEU A 207 11.08 -24.53 -0.96
CA LEU A 207 11.05 -25.97 -0.72
C LEU A 207 10.69 -26.23 0.74
N TYR A 208 9.52 -26.80 0.95
CA TYR A 208 9.06 -27.24 2.25
C TYR A 208 9.72 -28.58 2.59
N LYS A 209 10.46 -28.63 3.71
CA LYS A 209 11.03 -29.87 4.23
C LYS A 209 9.93 -30.60 5.01
N ASP A 210 9.31 -31.58 4.38
CA ASP A 210 8.43 -32.51 5.07
C ASP A 210 9.26 -33.58 5.81
N GLU A 211 8.64 -34.32 6.74
CA GLU A 211 9.31 -35.45 7.41
C GLU A 211 9.42 -36.69 6.51
N THR A 212 8.93 -36.61 5.28
CA THR A 212 8.83 -37.72 4.34
C THR A 212 9.99 -37.81 3.36
N HIS A 213 10.66 -36.71 3.01
CA HIS A 213 11.76 -36.70 2.02
C HIS A 213 13.10 -36.24 2.62
N SER A 214 14.18 -36.95 2.28
CA SER A 214 15.53 -36.59 2.72
C SER A 214 16.11 -35.42 1.91
N TYR A 215 17.06 -34.69 2.50
CA TYR A 215 17.74 -33.54 1.87
C TYR A 215 18.39 -33.91 0.52
N GLU A 216 18.89 -35.14 0.39
CA GLU A 216 19.51 -35.65 -0.83
C GLU A 216 18.48 -35.83 -1.96
N SER A 217 17.29 -36.35 -1.65
CA SER A 217 16.22 -36.53 -2.64
C SER A 217 15.71 -35.20 -3.21
N VAL A 218 15.66 -34.15 -2.37
CA VAL A 218 15.30 -32.80 -2.82
C VAL A 218 16.42 -32.18 -3.68
N SER A 219 17.69 -32.47 -3.36
CA SER A 219 18.84 -31.94 -4.11
C SER A 219 18.98 -32.53 -5.52
N GLU A 220 18.55 -33.79 -5.75
CA GLU A 220 18.52 -34.38 -7.09
C GLU A 220 17.42 -33.79 -7.99
N LEU A 221 16.27 -33.41 -7.42
CA LEU A 221 15.14 -32.86 -8.18
C LEU A 221 15.43 -31.44 -8.73
N LEU A 222 16.32 -30.70 -8.07
CA LEU A 222 16.68 -29.31 -8.41
C LEU A 222 17.84 -29.18 -9.41
N ARG A 223 18.41 -30.30 -9.86
CA ARG A 223 19.55 -30.34 -10.77
C ARG A 223 19.13 -30.42 -12.22
#